data_AF-A0A7J3VRF2-F1
#
_entry.id   AF-A0A7J3VRF2-F1
#
_cell.length_a   1.000
_cell.length_b   1.000
_cell.length_c   1.000
_cell.angle_alpha   90.00
_cell.angle_beta   90.00
_cell.angle_gamma   90.00
#
_symmetry.space_group_name_H-M   'P 1'
#
loop_
_entity.id
_entity.type
_entity.pdbx_description
1 polymer ?
#
loop_
_entity_poly.entity_id
_entity_poly.type
_entity_poly.pdbx_seq_one_letter_code
_entity_poly.pdbx_strand_id
1 'polypeptide(L)'
;VAVEAVPAYNINKINPDTKKPFHPKDAGMIGFVVTVDGVRIYHAGDTDAIEELRNLSNIDVALLPVSGTYVMTADEAVQAVRMIKPKIAIPMHYGTIVGSEKDAERFKSMVKECDVQILKPVDDY
;
A
#
# COMPACT_ATOMS: atom_id res chain seq x y z
N VAL A 1 -13.06 -16.88 8.26
CA VAL A 1 -12.15 -15.98 7.51
C VAL A 1 -12.68 -15.85 6.10
N ALA A 2 -12.83 -14.63 5.59
CA ALA A 2 -13.16 -14.36 4.19
C ALA A 2 -12.01 -13.61 3.52
N VAL A 3 -11.80 -13.85 2.22
CA VAL A 3 -10.70 -13.26 1.44
C VAL A 3 -11.23 -12.72 0.12
N GLU A 4 -10.87 -11.49 -0.21
CA GLU A 4 -11.16 -10.83 -1.49
C GLU A 4 -9.83 -10.47 -2.16
N ALA A 5 -9.73 -10.66 -3.47
CA ALA A 5 -8.59 -10.21 -4.26
C ALA A 5 -8.86 -8.80 -4.80
N VAL A 6 -7.85 -7.93 -4.74
CA VAL A 6 -7.89 -6.55 -5.26
C VAL A 6 -6.75 -6.40 -6.27
N PRO A 7 -6.96 -5.81 -7.46
CA PRO A 7 -5.85 -5.57 -8.38
C PRO A 7 -4.70 -4.79 -7.73
N ALA A 8 -3.47 -5.12 -8.09
CA ALA A 8 -2.26 -4.41 -7.66
C ALA A 8 -1.34 -4.24 -8.87
N TYR A 9 -1.03 -3.00 -9.24
CA TYR A 9 -0.19 -2.70 -10.39
C TYR A 9 0.35 -1.26 -10.36
N ASN A 10 1.38 -0.99 -11.16
CA ASN A 10 1.91 0.35 -11.33
C ASN A 10 1.30 1.09 -12.54
N ILE A 11 0.99 2.37 -12.33
CA ILE A 11 0.62 3.35 -13.34
C ILE A 11 1.88 4.10 -13.81
N ASN A 12 2.77 4.49 -12.88
CA ASN A 12 3.87 5.41 -13.17
C ASN A 12 5.26 4.93 -12.69
N LYS A 13 5.37 3.75 -12.06
CA LYS A 13 6.65 3.12 -11.70
C LYS A 13 7.21 2.31 -12.86
N ILE A 14 7.95 2.99 -13.75
CA ILE A 14 8.48 2.42 -14.98
C ILE A 14 9.94 2.00 -14.79
N ASN A 15 10.25 0.75 -15.14
CA ASN A 15 11.61 0.24 -15.19
C ASN A 15 12.39 0.94 -16.33
N PRO A 16 13.52 1.60 -16.02
CA PRO A 16 14.27 2.37 -17.01
C PRO A 16 14.91 1.50 -18.11
N ASP A 17 15.17 0.22 -17.85
CA ASP A 17 15.82 -0.70 -18.78
C ASP A 17 14.80 -1.32 -19.74
N THR A 18 13.65 -1.75 -19.22
CA THR A 18 12.63 -2.44 -20.02
C THR A 18 11.58 -1.49 -20.61
N LYS A 19 11.50 -0.25 -20.11
CA LYS A 19 10.45 0.74 -20.41
C LYS A 19 9.03 0.25 -20.11
N LYS A 20 8.89 -0.79 -19.27
CA LYS A 20 7.62 -1.33 -18.78
C LYS A 20 7.43 -1.01 -17.30
N PRO A 21 6.19 -1.01 -16.78
CA PRO A 21 5.97 -0.92 -15.35
C PRO A 21 6.69 -2.06 -14.60
N PHE A 22 7.15 -1.82 -13.37
CA PHE A 22 7.71 -2.89 -12.53
C PHE A 22 6.65 -3.97 -12.23
N HIS A 23 5.42 -3.55 -11.99
CA HIS A 23 4.24 -4.40 -11.82
C HIS A 23 3.18 -4.06 -12.89
N PRO A 24 3.22 -4.70 -14.08
CA PRO A 24 2.25 -4.46 -15.15
C PRO A 24 0.83 -4.93 -14.79
N LYS A 25 -0.19 -4.19 -15.25
CA LYS A 25 -1.60 -4.54 -14.98
C LYS A 25 -2.02 -5.90 -15.54
N ASP A 26 -1.48 -6.28 -16.70
CA ASP A 26 -1.76 -7.57 -17.37
C ASP A 26 -1.09 -8.77 -16.70
N ALA A 27 -0.16 -8.55 -15.77
CA ALA A 27 0.44 -9.61 -14.97
C ALA A 27 -0.53 -10.21 -13.92
N GLY A 28 -1.66 -9.54 -13.66
CA GLY A 28 -2.69 -10.07 -12.76
C GLY A 28 -2.27 -10.17 -11.29
N MET A 29 -1.34 -9.31 -10.85
CA MET A 29 -0.92 -9.23 -9.45
C MET A 29 -2.04 -8.65 -8.58
N ILE A 30 -2.03 -9.02 -7.30
CA ILE A 30 -3.13 -8.72 -6.38
C ILE A 30 -2.64 -8.28 -4.99
N GLY A 31 -3.43 -7.40 -4.39
CA GLY A 31 -3.56 -7.25 -2.95
C GLY A 31 -4.73 -8.09 -2.41
N PHE A 32 -4.89 -8.09 -1.09
CA PHE A 32 -5.92 -8.88 -0.42
C PHE A 32 -6.68 -8.05 0.59
N VAL A 33 -8.01 -8.19 0.62
CA VAL A 33 -8.79 -7.89 1.82
C VAL A 33 -9.04 -9.19 2.55
N VAL A 34 -8.54 -9.28 3.79
CA VAL A 34 -8.76 -10.43 4.67
C VAL A 34 -9.70 -9.99 5.79
N THR A 35 -10.79 -10.73 5.96
CA THR A 35 -11.76 -10.50 7.04
C THR A 35 -11.62 -11.59 8.11
N VAL A 36 -11.24 -11.17 9.32
CA VAL A 36 -11.11 -12.04 10.50
C VAL A 36 -11.87 -11.38 11.64
N ASP A 37 -12.77 -12.12 12.27
CA ASP A 37 -13.59 -11.66 13.40
C ASP A 37 -14.28 -10.29 13.16
N GLY A 38 -14.75 -10.08 11.93
CA GLY A 38 -15.40 -8.85 11.50
C GLY A 38 -14.46 -7.69 11.17
N VAL A 39 -13.16 -7.84 11.39
CA VAL A 39 -12.13 -6.84 11.06
C VAL A 39 -11.67 -7.04 9.61
N ARG A 40 -11.73 -6.00 8.79
CA ARG A 40 -11.32 -5.99 7.39
C ARG A 40 -9.93 -5.38 7.24
N ILE A 41 -8.95 -6.20 6.87
CA ILE A 41 -7.55 -5.81 6.71
C ILE A 41 -7.21 -5.84 5.23
N TYR A 42 -6.83 -4.70 4.66
CA TYR A 42 -6.34 -4.59 3.30
C TYR A 42 -4.81 -4.60 3.27
N HIS A 43 -4.23 -5.60 2.60
CA HIS A 43 -2.83 -5.64 2.24
C HIS A 43 -2.68 -5.30 0.77
N ALA A 44 -2.08 -4.16 0.45
CA ALA A 44 -2.07 -3.63 -0.90
C ALA A 44 -1.21 -4.41 -1.90
N GLY A 45 -0.24 -5.18 -1.41
CA GLY A 45 0.83 -5.69 -2.26
C GLY A 45 1.65 -4.53 -2.84
N ASP A 46 2.30 -4.79 -3.97
CA ASP A 46 3.08 -3.78 -4.67
C ASP A 46 2.21 -3.12 -5.75
N THR A 47 1.76 -1.91 -5.46
CA THR A 47 0.80 -1.18 -6.30
C THR A 47 1.02 0.32 -6.22
N ASP A 48 0.49 1.03 -7.22
CA ASP A 48 0.23 2.47 -7.18
C ASP A 48 -1.18 2.75 -6.62
N ALA A 49 -1.53 4.04 -6.47
CA ALA A 49 -2.87 4.49 -6.12
C ALA A 49 -3.82 4.34 -7.33
N ILE A 50 -4.33 3.14 -7.53
CA ILE A 50 -5.24 2.78 -8.63
C ILE A 50 -6.71 3.10 -8.30
N GLU A 51 -7.55 3.29 -9.32
CA GLU A 51 -8.97 3.67 -9.14
C GLU A 51 -9.79 2.58 -8.43
N GLU A 52 -9.42 1.31 -8.61
CA GLU A 52 -10.07 0.17 -7.98
C GLU A 52 -10.05 0.25 -6.44
N LEU A 53 -9.10 0.99 -5.85
CA LEU A 53 -9.04 1.22 -4.40
C LEU A 53 -10.26 1.97 -3.85
N ARG A 54 -10.96 2.76 -4.68
CA ARG A 54 -12.19 3.47 -4.28
C ARG A 54 -13.37 2.54 -4.08
N ASN A 55 -13.32 1.33 -4.63
CA ASN A 55 -14.37 0.33 -4.48
C ASN A 55 -14.28 -0.41 -3.13
N LEU A 56 -13.16 -0.25 -2.41
CA LEU A 56 -13.00 -0.80 -1.08
C LEU A 56 -13.90 -0.04 -0.10
N SER A 57 -14.56 -0.80 0.76
CA SER A 57 -15.44 -0.25 1.79
C SER A 57 -15.16 -0.89 3.14
N ASN A 58 -15.36 -0.09 4.19
CA ASN A 58 -15.25 -0.49 5.59
C ASN A 58 -13.91 -1.17 5.91
N ILE A 59 -12.80 -0.67 5.35
CA ILE A 59 -11.47 -1.18 5.70
C ILE A 59 -11.09 -0.66 7.08
N ASP A 60 -10.79 -1.57 8.01
CA ASP A 60 -10.34 -1.19 9.35
C ASP A 60 -8.85 -0.86 9.34
N VAL A 61 -8.05 -1.69 8.67
CA VAL A 61 -6.59 -1.54 8.59
C VAL A 61 -6.14 -1.63 7.14
N ALA A 62 -5.35 -0.66 6.66
CA ALA A 62 -4.72 -0.72 5.35
C ALA A 62 -3.19 -0.71 5.48
N LEU A 63 -2.53 -1.73 4.94
CA LEU A 63 -1.08 -1.81 4.81
C LEU A 63 -0.70 -1.31 3.41
N LEU A 64 0.02 -0.18 3.34
CA LEU A 64 0.31 0.54 2.11
C LEU A 64 1.81 0.67 1.87
N PRO A 65 2.33 0.31 0.68
CA PRO A 65 3.75 0.46 0.38
C PRO A 65 4.12 1.94 0.20
N VAL A 66 5.32 2.37 0.64
CA VAL A 66 5.69 3.82 0.64
C VAL A 66 7.08 4.17 0.08
N SER A 67 7.89 3.19 -0.35
CA SER A 67 9.29 3.45 -0.76
C SER A 67 9.50 4.18 -2.09
N GLY A 68 8.47 4.34 -2.92
CA GLY A 68 8.54 5.15 -4.15
C GLY A 68 9.23 4.54 -5.39
N THR A 69 10.15 3.58 -5.25
CA THR A 69 10.88 3.02 -6.42
C THR A 69 10.03 2.04 -7.23
N TYR A 70 9.51 0.99 -6.59
CA TYR A 70 8.73 -0.07 -7.23
C TYR A 70 7.22 0.03 -6.95
N VAL A 71 6.87 0.92 -6.05
CA VAL A 71 5.56 1.07 -5.39
C VAL A 71 5.31 2.55 -5.13
N MET A 72 4.13 2.91 -4.61
CA MET A 72 3.80 4.27 -4.21
C MET A 72 4.93 4.96 -3.42
N THR A 73 5.14 6.24 -3.71
CA THR A 73 5.81 7.19 -2.81
C THR A 73 4.92 7.45 -1.60
N ALA A 74 5.48 8.01 -0.52
CA ALA A 74 4.70 8.44 0.64
C ALA A 74 3.52 9.36 0.25
N ASP A 75 3.71 10.28 -0.69
CA ASP A 75 2.69 11.22 -1.16
C ASP A 75 1.57 10.51 -1.95
N GLU A 76 1.92 9.54 -2.80
CA GLU A 76 0.93 8.71 -3.51
C GLU A 76 0.16 7.78 -2.55
N ALA A 77 0.83 7.27 -1.52
CA ALA A 77 0.18 6.46 -0.49
C ALA A 77 -0.87 7.28 0.30
N VAL A 78 -0.65 8.59 0.51
CA VAL A 78 -1.69 9.48 1.07
C VAL A 78 -2.92 9.54 0.15
N GLN A 79 -2.74 9.52 -1.16
CA GLN A 79 -3.87 9.46 -2.10
C GLN A 79 -4.62 8.14 -1.96
N ALA A 80 -3.91 7.01 -1.81
CA ALA A 80 -4.52 5.72 -1.53
C ALA A 80 -5.33 5.73 -0.22
N VAL A 81 -4.81 6.34 0.86
CA VAL A 81 -5.58 6.54 2.11
C VAL A 81 -6.89 7.28 1.85
N ARG A 82 -6.88 8.34 1.05
CA ARG A 82 -8.09 9.11 0.71
C ARG A 82 -9.09 8.32 -0.14
N MET A 83 -8.61 7.39 -0.97
CA MET A 83 -9.45 6.50 -1.77
C MET A 83 -10.10 5.42 -0.89
N ILE A 84 -9.30 4.76 -0.03
CA ILE A 84 -9.70 3.60 0.77
C ILE A 84 -10.48 4.01 2.02
N LYS A 85 -10.13 5.14 2.63
CA LYS A 85 -10.66 5.66 3.91
C LYS A 85 -10.59 4.62 5.05
N PRO A 86 -9.41 4.05 5.35
CA PRO A 86 -9.27 3.09 6.43
C PRO A 86 -9.37 3.78 7.81
N LYS A 87 -9.61 3.01 8.88
CA LYS A 87 -9.52 3.54 10.25
C LYS A 87 -8.07 3.70 10.70
N ILE A 88 -7.20 2.77 10.29
CA ILE A 88 -5.76 2.77 10.57
C ILE A 88 -5.01 2.52 9.26
N ALA A 89 -3.97 3.30 8.98
CA ALA A 89 -3.02 3.02 7.92
C ALA A 89 -1.66 2.61 8.50
N ILE A 90 -1.02 1.62 7.90
CA ILE A 90 0.30 1.12 8.27
C ILE A 90 1.19 1.22 7.04
N PRO A 91 2.24 2.07 7.04
CA PRO A 91 3.21 2.05 5.95
C PRO A 91 3.98 0.73 5.97
N MET A 92 4.25 0.19 4.79
CA MET A 92 5.06 -1.02 4.58
C MET A 92 5.98 -0.85 3.36
N HIS A 93 6.72 -1.91 3.00
CA HIS A 93 7.61 -1.94 1.84
C HIS A 93 8.58 -0.73 1.82
N TYR A 94 9.40 -0.62 2.85
CA TYR A 94 10.51 0.34 2.97
C TYR A 94 11.62 -0.25 3.86
N GLY A 95 12.85 0.25 3.74
CA GLY A 95 13.94 0.03 4.71
C GLY A 95 14.78 -1.23 4.52
N THR A 96 14.36 -2.21 3.72
CA THR A 96 15.16 -3.43 3.46
C THR A 96 15.98 -3.34 2.18
N ILE A 97 15.32 -3.11 1.03
CA ILE A 97 15.96 -3.05 -0.30
C ILE A 97 15.90 -1.65 -0.88
N VAL A 98 14.79 -0.93 -0.63
CA VAL A 98 14.51 0.41 -1.12
C VAL A 98 13.75 1.22 -0.07
N GLY A 99 13.81 2.54 -0.19
CA GLY A 99 13.24 3.45 0.79
C GLY A 99 13.91 3.36 2.16
N SER A 100 13.33 4.05 3.13
CA SER A 100 13.84 4.12 4.50
C SER A 100 12.70 4.42 5.48
N GLU A 101 13.00 4.36 6.78
CA GLU A 101 12.05 4.76 7.83
C GLU A 101 11.52 6.20 7.62
N LYS A 102 12.30 7.08 6.97
CA LYS A 102 11.87 8.44 6.64
C LYS A 102 10.66 8.49 5.71
N ASP A 103 10.47 7.49 4.84
CA ASP A 103 9.31 7.44 3.95
C ASP A 103 8.04 7.13 4.75
N ALA A 104 8.14 6.23 5.74
CA ALA A 104 7.06 5.93 6.68
C ALA A 104 6.74 7.14 7.59
N GLU A 105 7.76 7.83 8.10
CA GLU A 105 7.61 9.06 8.87
C GLU A 105 6.96 10.17 8.05
N ARG A 106 7.40 10.35 6.80
CA ARG A 106 6.81 11.32 5.87
C ARG A 106 5.34 10.99 5.64
N PHE A 107 5.02 9.72 5.32
CA PHE A 107 3.64 9.26 5.15
C PHE A 107 2.79 9.58 6.39
N LYS A 108 3.25 9.18 7.59
CA LYS A 108 2.59 9.49 8.87
C LYS A 108 2.39 10.99 9.09
N SER A 109 3.38 11.82 8.75
CA SER A 109 3.27 13.27 8.92
C SER A 109 2.21 13.91 8.01
N MET A 110 1.93 13.31 6.86
CA MET A 110 1.03 13.87 5.83
C MET A 110 -0.41 13.36 5.93
N VAL A 111 -0.63 12.12 6.37
CA VAL A 111 -1.98 11.59 6.59
C VAL A 111 -2.68 12.39 7.70
N LYS A 112 -3.92 12.81 7.44
CA LYS A 112 -4.81 13.50 8.39
C LYS A 112 -6.16 12.81 8.54
N GLU A 113 -6.45 11.86 7.66
CA GLU A 113 -7.76 11.23 7.50
C GLU A 113 -7.97 10.07 8.49
N CYS A 114 -6.89 9.45 8.96
CA CYS A 114 -6.93 8.29 9.85
C CYS A 114 -5.71 8.24 10.76
N ASP A 115 -5.71 7.31 11.72
CA ASP A 115 -4.51 7.04 12.53
C ASP A 115 -3.44 6.32 11.69
N VAL A 116 -2.17 6.58 11.98
CA VAL A 116 -1.03 5.95 11.30
C VAL A 116 -0.10 5.29 12.31
N GLN A 117 0.03 3.98 12.16
CA GLN A 117 0.86 3.14 13.01
C GLN A 117 2.07 2.64 12.22
N ILE A 118 3.27 3.11 12.61
CA ILE A 118 4.53 2.60 12.07
C ILE A 118 4.89 1.39 12.93
N LEU A 119 4.85 0.21 12.33
CA LEU A 119 5.20 -1.04 13.01
C LEU A 119 6.64 -1.42 12.71
N LYS A 120 7.33 -2.01 13.71
CA LYS A 120 8.65 -2.59 13.52
C LYS A 120 8.51 -4.08 13.19
N PRO A 121 9.37 -4.64 12.32
CA PRO A 121 9.49 -6.08 12.16
C PRO A 121 9.72 -6.76 13.51
N VAL A 122 9.17 -7.96 13.68
CA VAL A 122 9.34 -8.74 14.92
C VAL A 122 10.74 -9.35 15.00
N ASP A 123 11.33 -9.65 13.84
CA ASP A 123 12.69 -10.19 13.70
C ASP A 123 13.49 -9.36 12.70
N ASP A 124 14.76 -9.08 13.02
CA ASP A 124 15.74 -8.52 12.09
C ASP A 124 16.27 -9.65 11.20
N TYR A 125 16.05 -9.58 9.89
CA TYR A 125 16.61 -10.50 8.89
C TYR A 125 18.00 -10.06 8.45
#